data_AF-W4RJN3-F1
#
_entry.id   AF-W4RJN3-F1
#
_cell.length_a   1.000
_cell.length_b   1.000
_cell.length_c   1.000
_cell.angle_alpha   90.00
_cell.angle_beta   90.00
_cell.angle_gamma   90.00
#
_symmetry.space_group_name_H-M   'P 1'
#
loop_
_entity.id
_entity.type
_entity.pdbx_description
1 polymer ?
#
loop_
_entity_poly.entity_id
_entity_poly.type
_entity_poly.pdbx_seq_one_letter_code
_entity_poly.pdbx_strand_id
1 'polypeptide(L)'
;MSADLFHQPYRKALVPFFEKVEKKAIQSGAFGVALSGAGPSIMCLAEPGKGEAVAEKLRQHLVGLEIFSLQIDKEGCRSSILSKKRLKKSGFA
;
A
#
# COMPACT_ATOMS: atom_id res chain seq x y z
N MET A 1 -11.37 1.51 8.67
CA MET A 1 -11.28 2.80 7.96
C MET A 1 -12.55 3.16 7.20
N SER A 2 -13.52 2.26 7.05
CA SER A 2 -14.83 2.50 6.41
C SER A 2 -15.70 3.60 7.04
N ALA A 3 -15.30 4.14 8.20
CA ALA A 3 -16.00 5.22 8.90
C ALA A 3 -15.47 6.63 8.55
N ASP A 4 -14.65 6.78 7.51
CA ASP A 4 -14.33 8.12 6.98
C ASP A 4 -15.60 8.73 6.37
N LEU A 5 -16.02 9.88 6.90
CA LEU A 5 -17.21 10.61 6.47
C LEU A 5 -16.91 11.79 5.54
N PHE A 6 -15.64 12.15 5.39
CA PHE A 6 -15.24 13.40 4.76
C PHE A 6 -14.61 13.19 3.39
N HIS A 7 -13.68 12.24 3.24
CA HIS A 7 -12.86 12.15 2.02
C HIS A 7 -13.23 10.94 1.17
N GLN A 8 -13.17 9.75 1.76
CA GLN A 8 -13.38 8.49 1.03
C GLN A 8 -14.77 8.35 0.39
N PRO A 9 -15.90 8.72 1.03
CA PRO A 9 -17.23 8.55 0.42
C PRO A 9 -17.38 9.28 -0.92
N TYR A 10 -16.79 10.47 -1.03
CA TYR A 10 -16.89 11.32 -2.21
C TYR A 10 -15.81 11.01 -3.25
N ARG A 11 -14.64 10.50 -2.83
CA ARG A 11 -13.53 10.20 -3.75
C ARG A 11 -13.49 8.78 -4.27
N LYS A 12 -14.03 7.79 -3.54
CA LYS A 12 -13.91 6.38 -3.93
C LYS A 12 -14.47 6.09 -5.32
N ALA A 13 -15.53 6.81 -5.73
CA ALA A 13 -16.14 6.67 -7.05
C ALA A 13 -15.23 7.18 -8.20
N LEU A 14 -14.29 8.08 -7.90
CA LEU A 14 -13.31 8.61 -8.86
C LEU A 14 -12.06 7.74 -8.98
N VAL A 15 -11.86 6.80 -8.04
CA VAL A 15 -10.68 5.92 -8.03
C VAL A 15 -11.04 4.58 -8.66
N PRO A 16 -10.46 4.24 -9.82
CA PRO A 16 -10.73 2.98 -10.48
C PRO A 16 -10.51 1.79 -9.55
N PHE A 17 -11.41 0.81 -9.64
CA PHE A 17 -11.32 -0.46 -8.92
C PHE A 17 -11.39 -0.38 -7.39
N PHE A 18 -11.63 0.79 -6.78
CA PHE A 18 -11.61 0.95 -5.33
C PHE A 18 -12.49 -0.08 -4.60
N GLU A 19 -13.75 -0.19 -4.99
CA GLU A 19 -14.69 -1.11 -4.33
C GLU A 19 -14.30 -2.59 -4.54
N LYS A 20 -13.73 -2.91 -5.71
CA LYS A 20 -13.21 -4.26 -5.99
C LYS A 20 -12.01 -4.59 -5.10
N VAL A 21 -11.08 -3.64 -4.94
CA VAL A 21 -9.91 -3.75 -4.07
C VAL A 21 -10.34 -3.88 -2.62
N GLU A 22 -11.24 -3.00 -2.15
CA GLU A 22 -11.78 -3.03 -0.78
C GLU A 22 -12.38 -4.38 -0.46
N LYS A 23 -13.33 -4.86 -1.28
CA LYS A 23 -13.96 -6.16 -1.08
C LYS A 23 -12.92 -7.29 -1.04
N LYS A 24 -11.98 -7.31 -1.98
CA LYS A 24 -11.02 -8.42 -2.08
C LYS A 24 -9.99 -8.40 -0.97
N ALA A 25 -9.55 -7.22 -0.53
CA ALA A 25 -8.60 -7.07 0.56
C ALA A 25 -9.22 -7.54 1.88
N ILE A 26 -10.45 -7.11 2.20
CA ILE A 26 -11.17 -7.57 3.40
C ILE A 26 -11.34 -9.10 3.37
N GLN A 27 -11.77 -9.68 2.25
CA GLN A 27 -11.86 -11.14 2.08
C GLN A 27 -10.51 -11.86 2.23
N SER A 28 -9.41 -11.17 1.94
CA SER A 28 -8.05 -11.72 2.02
C SER A 28 -7.47 -11.66 3.43
N GLY A 29 -8.13 -10.97 4.37
CA GLY A 29 -7.71 -10.81 5.77
C GLY A 29 -7.19 -9.42 6.12
N ALA A 30 -7.41 -8.40 5.27
CA ALA A 30 -7.11 -7.01 5.64
C ALA A 30 -8.05 -6.51 6.74
N PHE A 31 -7.53 -5.73 7.67
CA PHE A 31 -8.30 -5.04 8.72
C PHE A 31 -9.12 -3.88 8.18
N GLY A 32 -8.63 -3.24 7.11
CA GLY A 32 -9.27 -2.08 6.54
C GLY A 32 -8.59 -1.64 5.27
N VAL A 33 -9.34 -0.89 4.47
CA VAL A 33 -8.89 -0.29 3.23
C VAL A 33 -9.20 1.20 3.26
N ALA A 34 -8.28 2.00 2.75
CA ALA A 34 -8.46 3.43 2.60
C ALA A 34 -7.75 3.94 1.35
N LEU A 35 -8.12 5.14 0.91
CA LEU A 35 -7.29 5.91 0.02
C LEU A 35 -5.98 6.28 0.72
N SER A 36 -4.85 6.13 0.04
CA SER A 36 -3.58 6.66 0.51
C SER A 36 -3.52 8.15 0.17
N GLY A 37 -3.69 9.00 1.19
CA GLY A 37 -3.84 10.44 1.00
C GLY A 37 -5.03 10.76 0.09
N ALA A 38 -4.78 11.51 -0.99
CA ALA A 38 -5.81 11.84 -1.98
C ALA A 38 -6.07 10.70 -2.99
N GLY A 39 -5.27 9.64 -3.01
CA GLY A 39 -5.27 8.63 -4.08
C GLY A 39 -4.50 9.07 -5.33
N PRO A 40 -4.47 8.26 -6.41
CA PRO A 40 -5.30 7.07 -6.63
C PRO A 40 -4.83 5.79 -5.91
N SER A 41 -3.67 5.82 -5.25
CA SER A 41 -3.16 4.67 -4.51
C SER A 41 -4.11 4.26 -3.37
N ILE A 42 -4.28 2.94 -3.20
CA ILE A 42 -5.16 2.35 -2.18
C ILE A 42 -4.28 1.64 -1.16
N MET A 43 -4.47 1.97 0.12
CA MET A 43 -3.77 1.35 1.23
C MET A 43 -4.65 0.26 1.86
N CYS A 44 -4.12 -0.96 1.95
CA CYS A 44 -4.74 -2.08 2.66
C CYS A 44 -3.94 -2.37 3.92
N LEU A 45 -4.56 -2.26 5.09
CA LEU A 45 -3.92 -2.57 6.37
C LEU A 45 -4.13 -4.03 6.71
N ALA A 46 -3.04 -4.73 7.05
CA ALA A 46 -3.06 -6.13 7.45
C ALA A 46 -2.35 -6.29 8.80
N GLU A 47 -2.59 -7.44 9.44
CA GLU A 47 -1.86 -7.81 10.64
C GLU A 47 -0.34 -7.86 10.37
N PRO A 48 0.50 -7.45 11.33
CA PRO A 48 1.94 -7.63 11.23
C PRO A 48 2.30 -9.08 10.87
N GLY A 49 3.17 -9.24 9.86
CA GLY A 49 3.55 -10.56 9.34
C GLY A 49 2.60 -11.17 8.31
N LYS A 50 1.37 -10.64 8.13
CA LYS A 50 0.40 -11.13 7.14
C LYS A 50 0.32 -10.29 5.86
N GLY A 51 1.07 -9.19 5.78
CA GLY A 51 1.05 -8.26 4.64
C GLY A 51 1.27 -8.93 3.27
N GLU A 52 2.29 -9.78 3.15
CA GLU A 52 2.59 -10.45 1.87
C GLU A 52 1.50 -11.45 1.47
N ALA A 53 0.96 -12.21 2.44
CA ALA A 53 -0.12 -13.17 2.16
C ALA A 53 -1.39 -12.47 1.65
N VAL A 54 -1.69 -11.26 2.14
CA VAL A 54 -2.77 -10.42 1.61
C VAL A 54 -2.41 -9.91 0.21
N ALA A 55 -1.17 -9.43 0.02
CA ALA A 55 -0.68 -8.92 -1.26
C ALA A 55 -0.73 -9.98 -2.39
N GLU A 56 -0.30 -11.21 -2.12
CA GLU A 56 -0.36 -12.33 -3.07
C GLU A 56 -1.79 -12.63 -3.52
N LYS A 57 -2.74 -12.73 -2.59
CA LYS A 57 -4.16 -12.94 -2.90
C LYS A 57 -4.73 -11.80 -3.75
N LEU A 58 -4.30 -10.56 -3.51
CA LEU A 58 -4.69 -9.41 -4.31
C LEU A 58 -4.12 -9.52 -5.72
N ARG A 59 -2.81 -9.80 -5.88
CA ARG A 59 -2.16 -9.94 -7.19
C ARG A 59 -2.82 -10.99 -8.08
N GLN A 60 -3.28 -12.10 -7.50
CA GLN A 60 -3.98 -13.16 -8.23
C GLN A 60 -5.33 -12.70 -8.83
N HIS A 61 -6.00 -11.72 -8.23
CA HIS A 61 -7.38 -11.34 -8.60
C HIS A 61 -7.49 -9.93 -9.22
N LEU A 62 -6.45 -9.13 -9.06
CA LEU A 62 -6.37 -7.73 -9.44
C LEU A 62 -5.26 -7.53 -10.49
N VAL A 63 -5.42 -8.21 -11.61
CA VAL A 63 -4.48 -8.13 -12.74
C VAL A 63 -4.45 -6.69 -13.28
N GLY A 64 -3.24 -6.18 -13.54
CA GLY A 64 -3.01 -4.82 -14.05
C GLY A 64 -2.82 -3.76 -12.95
N LEU A 65 -2.89 -4.13 -11.67
CA LEU A 65 -2.53 -3.27 -10.55
C LEU A 65 -1.15 -3.65 -10.00
N GLU A 66 -0.32 -2.64 -9.72
CA GLU A 66 0.93 -2.85 -8.98
C GLU A 66 0.65 -2.93 -7.49
N ILE A 67 1.10 -4.02 -6.86
CA ILE A 67 0.82 -4.31 -5.45
C ILE A 67 2.12 -4.47 -4.69
N PHE A 68 2.37 -3.50 -3.80
CA PHE A 68 3.53 -3.45 -2.92
C PHE A 68 3.14 -3.86 -1.51
N SER A 69 3.90 -4.81 -0.95
CA SER A 69 3.84 -5.14 0.47
C SER A 69 4.86 -4.26 1.19
N LEU A 70 4.35 -3.37 2.03
CA LEU A 70 5.14 -2.34 2.68
C LEU A 70 5.09 -2.50 4.20
N GLN A 71 6.13 -2.00 4.86
CA GLN A 71 6.17 -1.86 6.31
C GLN A 71 6.12 -0.39 6.69
N ILE A 72 5.64 -0.12 7.91
CA ILE A 72 5.69 1.22 8.49
C ILE A 72 7.17 1.59 8.66
N ASP A 73 7.59 2.66 8.01
CA ASP A 73 8.89 3.27 8.26
C ASP A 73 8.90 3.89 9.68
N LYS A 74 9.85 3.48 10.50
CA LYS A 74 10.02 3.92 11.89
C LYS A 74 11.20 4.87 12.08
N GLU A 75 12.02 5.05 11.04
CA GLU A 75 13.29 5.76 11.11
C GLU A 75 13.21 7.17 10.51
N GLY A 76 12.25 7.39 9.60
CA GLY A 76 12.03 8.69 8.95
C GLY A 76 13.21 9.12 8.07
N CYS A 77 13.37 10.44 7.89
CA CYS A 77 14.42 10.98 7.02
C CYS A 77 15.81 10.85 7.68
N ARG A 78 16.78 10.30 6.93
CA ARG A 78 18.18 10.16 7.35
C ARG A 78 19.12 10.75 6.31
N SER A 79 20.12 11.51 6.75
CA SER A 79 21.20 11.99 5.89
C SER A 79 22.47 11.17 6.10
N SER A 80 23.18 10.88 5.01
CA SER A 80 24.50 10.24 5.09
C SER A 80 25.39 10.71 3.94
N ILE A 81 26.69 10.86 4.20
CA ILE A 81 27.67 11.16 3.15
C ILE A 81 28.09 9.84 2.51
N LEU A 82 27.78 9.68 1.22
CA LEU A 82 28.16 8.50 0.46
C LEU A 82 29.63 8.62 0.02
N SER A 83 30.51 7.74 0.51
CA SER A 83 31.85 7.59 -0.07
C SER A 83 31.77 6.76 -1.36
N LYS A 84 32.71 6.96 -2.30
CA LYS A 84 32.77 6.24 -3.60
C LYS A 84 32.71 4.70 -3.47
N LYS A 85 33.13 4.12 -2.34
CA LYS A 85 33.03 2.67 -2.07
C LYS A 85 31.60 2.21 -1.74
N ARG A 86 30.75 3.08 -1.21
CA ARG A 86 29.40 2.73 -0.73
C ARG A 86 28.32 2.88 -1.82
N LEU A 87 28.55 3.73 -2.82
CA LEU A 87 27.66 3.91 -3.99
C LEU A 87 27.43 2.62 -4.78
N LYS A 88 28.46 1.76 -4.91
CA LYS A 88 28.33 0.46 -5.61
C LYS A 88 27.48 -0.57 -4.84
N LYS A 89 27.27 -0.40 -3.53
CA LYS A 89 26.51 -1.33 -2.68
C LYS A 89 25.03 -0.94 -2.49
N SER A 90 24.66 0.31 -2.76
CA SER A 90 23.32 0.83 -2.48
C SER A 90 22.32 0.68 -3.63
N GLY A 91 22.70 0.02 -4.74
CA GLY A 91 21.77 -0.24 -5.86
C GLY A 91 21.28 1.02 -6.60
N PHE A 92 21.97 2.15 -6.45
CA PHE A 92 21.65 3.43 -7.12
C PHE A 92 22.49 3.66 -8.39
N ALA A 93 22.91 2.59 -9.07
CA ALA A 93 23.63 2.65 -10.34
C ALA A 93 22.81 1.99 -11.45
#